data_AF-A0A7Y3BFH6-F1
#
_entry.id   AF-A0A7Y3BFH6-F1
#
_cell.length_a   1.000
_cell.length_b   1.000
_cell.length_c   1.000
_cell.angle_alpha   90.00
_cell.angle_beta   90.00
_cell.angle_gamma   90.00
#
_symmetry.space_group_name_H-M   'P 1'
#
loop_
_entity.id
_entity.type
_entity.pdbx_description
1 polymer ?
#
loop_
_entity_poly.entity_id
_entity_poly.type
_entity_poly.pdbx_seq_one_letter_code
_entity_poly.pdbx_strand_id
1 'polypeptide(L)'
;MNEMIDFQGEDLQLRRSGALFWPARKMLTVSDLHLGKSERIARRAGTLLPPYETTETLTRLSDEIAETQPEVVLCLGDSFDDAIAATSLDESHLSTLQRIQAGRRWIWIEGNHDPGPMGFSGTTLAELH
;
A
#
# COMPACT_ATOMS: atom_id res chain seq x y z
N MET A 1 17.23 12.10 6.78
CA MET A 1 17.92 11.00 6.08
C MET A 1 17.10 9.76 6.28
N ASN A 2 17.21 8.75 5.43
CA ASN A 2 16.73 7.41 5.80
C ASN A 2 17.65 6.88 6.90
N GLU A 3 17.10 6.20 7.89
CA GLU A 3 17.81 5.79 9.11
C GLU A 3 17.85 4.27 9.19
N MET A 4 19.00 3.72 9.54
CA MET A 4 19.15 2.29 9.81
C MET A 4 18.96 2.04 11.30
N ILE A 5 18.15 1.05 11.64
CA ILE A 5 17.96 0.57 13.01
C ILE A 5 18.23 -0.93 13.06
N ASP A 6 18.78 -1.39 14.19
CA ASP A 6 18.78 -2.80 14.55
C ASP A 6 17.50 -3.09 15.35
N PHE A 7 16.74 -4.08 14.92
CA PHE A 7 15.57 -4.55 15.65
C PHE A 7 15.53 -6.07 15.65
N GLN A 8 15.64 -6.67 16.83
CA GLN A 8 15.70 -8.13 17.00
C GLN A 8 16.82 -8.79 16.17
N GLY A 9 17.94 -8.11 15.97
CA GLY A 9 19.08 -8.60 15.18
C GLY A 9 18.92 -8.45 13.67
N GLU A 10 17.92 -7.72 13.21
CA GLU A 10 17.68 -7.43 11.80
C GLU A 10 17.92 -5.94 11.52
N ASP A 11 18.67 -5.67 10.45
CA ASP A 11 18.91 -4.33 9.94
C ASP A 11 17.66 -3.86 9.16
N LEU A 12 17.00 -2.83 9.69
CA LEU A 12 15.81 -2.23 9.09
C LEU A 12 16.07 -0.78 8.70
N GLN A 13 15.61 -0.39 7.52
CA GLN A 13 15.71 0.98 7.04
C GLN A 13 14.37 1.72 7.18
N LEU A 14 14.34 2.71 8.06
CA LEU A 14 13.24 3.67 8.18
C LEU A 14 13.30 4.65 7.01
N ARG A 15 12.20 4.73 6.25
CA ARG A 15 12.07 5.58 5.07
C ARG A 15 11.30 6.85 5.42
N ARG A 16 11.68 7.99 4.83
CA ARG A 16 11.00 9.27 5.04
C ARG A 16 9.53 9.28 4.61
N SER A 17 9.15 8.40 3.69
CA SER A 17 7.76 8.17 3.29
C SER A 17 6.88 7.58 4.40
N GLY A 18 7.48 7.07 5.48
CA GLY A 18 6.80 6.26 6.49
C GLY A 18 6.91 4.75 6.24
N ALA A 19 7.52 4.33 5.13
CA ALA A 19 7.76 2.92 4.86
C ALA A 19 8.93 2.35 5.69
N LEU A 20 8.94 1.03 5.84
CA LEU A 20 10.03 0.26 6.42
C LEU A 20 10.60 -0.68 5.35
N PHE A 21 11.87 -0.54 5.01
CA PHE A 21 12.53 -1.47 4.10
C PHE A 21 13.42 -2.43 4.89
N TRP A 22 13.25 -3.74 4.67
CA TRP A 22 14.05 -4.81 5.26
C TRP A 22 14.95 -5.42 4.18
N PRO A 23 16.22 -5.00 4.08
CA PRO A 23 17.11 -5.38 2.98
C PRO A 23 17.39 -6.88 2.92
N ALA A 24 17.60 -7.52 4.07
CA ALA A 24 17.89 -8.96 4.14
C ALA A 24 16.75 -9.82 3.56
N ARG A 25 15.50 -9.32 3.61
CA ARG A 25 14.31 -9.96 3.02
C ARG A 25 13.88 -9.35 1.69
N LYS A 26 14.56 -8.30 1.22
CA LYS A 26 14.15 -7.47 0.07
C LYS A 26 12.66 -7.09 0.16
N MET A 27 12.23 -6.69 1.35
CA MET A 27 10.83 -6.47 1.66
C MET A 27 10.57 -4.99 1.97
N LEU A 28 9.60 -4.41 1.29
CA LEU A 28 9.08 -3.07 1.61
C LEU A 28 7.76 -3.23 2.36
N THR A 29 7.68 -2.64 3.56
CA THR A 29 6.50 -2.69 4.42
C THR A 29 5.88 -1.31 4.53
N VAL A 30 4.56 -1.23 4.34
CA VAL A 30 3.75 -0.01 4.41
C VAL A 30 2.45 -0.29 5.18
N SER A 31 1.77 0.74 5.66
CA SER A 31 0.51 0.64 6.41
C SER A 31 -0.39 1.82 6.08
N ASP A 32 -1.69 1.71 6.35
CA ASP A 32 -2.67 2.81 6.33
C ASP A 32 -2.68 3.61 5.00
N LEU A 33 -2.67 2.89 3.86
CA LEU A 33 -2.63 3.54 2.54
C LEU A 33 -3.94 4.31 2.24
N HIS A 34 -5.07 3.86 2.79
CA HIS A 34 -6.41 4.46 2.62
C HIS A 34 -6.76 4.82 1.17
N LEU A 35 -6.44 3.92 0.23
CA LEU A 35 -6.78 4.14 -1.17
C LEU A 35 -8.30 4.28 -1.34
N GLY A 36 -8.74 5.29 -2.11
CA GLY A 36 -10.16 5.48 -2.45
C GLY A 36 -10.96 6.42 -1.53
N LYS A 37 -10.30 7.17 -0.64
CA LYS A 37 -10.96 8.07 0.33
C LYS A 37 -11.64 9.27 -0.32
N SER A 38 -10.99 9.92 -1.28
CA SER A 38 -11.60 11.02 -2.04
C SER A 38 -12.87 10.55 -2.78
N GLU A 39 -12.82 9.35 -3.33
CA GLU A 39 -13.92 8.69 -4.02
C GLU A 39 -15.04 8.36 -3.03
N ARG A 40 -14.73 7.89 -1.81
CA ARG A 40 -15.74 7.72 -0.76
C ARG A 40 -16.42 9.03 -0.40
N ILE A 41 -15.66 10.11 -0.24
CA ILE A 41 -16.22 11.43 0.10
C ILE A 41 -17.11 11.92 -1.05
N ALA A 42 -16.70 11.74 -2.30
CA ALA A 42 -17.54 12.05 -3.46
C ALA A 42 -18.83 11.22 -3.48
N ARG A 43 -18.75 9.91 -3.21
CA ARG A 43 -19.92 9.01 -3.11
C ARG A 43 -20.89 9.41 -1.99
N ARG A 44 -20.38 9.79 -0.82
CA ARG A 44 -21.21 10.03 0.40
C ARG A 44 -21.70 11.47 0.53
N ALA A 45 -20.88 12.45 0.18
CA ALA A 45 -21.15 13.87 0.41
C ALA A 45 -21.49 14.64 -0.88
N GLY A 46 -21.46 13.99 -2.05
CA GLY A 46 -21.74 14.64 -3.35
C GLY A 46 -20.74 15.74 -3.73
N THR A 47 -19.66 15.87 -2.97
CA THR A 47 -18.62 16.88 -3.20
C THR A 47 -17.47 16.23 -3.94
N LEU A 48 -17.19 16.70 -5.16
CA LEU A 48 -16.00 16.32 -5.90
C LEU A 48 -14.77 16.88 -5.20
N LEU A 49 -14.15 16.06 -4.35
CA LEU A 49 -12.79 16.31 -3.95
C LEU A 49 -11.87 15.89 -5.08
N PRO A 50 -10.82 16.66 -5.37
CA PRO A 50 -9.83 16.22 -6.33
C PRO A 50 -9.23 14.85 -5.94
N PRO A 51 -8.96 13.95 -6.90
CA PRO A 51 -8.43 12.60 -6.64
C PRO A 51 -6.92 12.61 -6.28
N TYR A 52 -6.44 13.69 -5.67
CA TYR A 52 -5.02 13.91 -5.44
C TYR A 52 -4.45 12.95 -4.39
N GLU A 53 -5.22 12.57 -3.37
CA GLU A 53 -4.68 11.74 -2.29
C GLU A 53 -4.30 10.33 -2.77
N THR A 54 -5.21 9.57 -3.40
CA THR A 54 -4.88 8.23 -3.92
C THR A 54 -3.71 8.29 -4.92
N THR A 55 -3.70 9.30 -5.79
CA THR A 55 -2.62 9.52 -6.77
C THR A 55 -1.29 9.80 -6.07
N GLU A 56 -1.28 10.63 -5.04
CA GLU A 56 -0.09 10.98 -4.27
C GLU A 56 0.45 9.76 -3.50
N THR A 57 -0.42 9.00 -2.84
CA THR A 57 -0.05 7.75 -2.16
C THR A 57 0.59 6.75 -3.12
N LEU A 58 -0.02 6.51 -4.29
CA LEU A 58 0.52 5.61 -5.31
C LEU A 58 1.83 6.12 -5.92
N THR A 59 2.00 7.44 -6.05
CA THR A 59 3.26 8.04 -6.52
C THR A 59 4.38 7.79 -5.51
N ARG A 60 4.17 8.10 -4.23
CA ARG A 60 5.15 7.87 -3.16
C ARG A 60 5.52 6.39 -3.05
N LEU A 61 4.53 5.49 -3.13
CA LEU A 61 4.76 4.05 -3.11
C LEU A 61 5.56 3.59 -4.34
N SER A 62 5.27 4.14 -5.52
CA SER A 62 6.03 3.86 -6.74
C SER A 62 7.50 4.28 -6.60
N ASP A 63 7.76 5.45 -6.04
CA ASP A 63 9.11 5.98 -5.83
C ASP A 63 9.90 5.10 -4.85
N GLU A 64 9.29 4.70 -3.73
CA GLU A 64 9.91 3.79 -2.76
C GLU A 64 10.23 2.42 -3.38
N ILE A 65 9.33 1.86 -4.18
CA ILE A 65 9.55 0.60 -4.91
C ILE A 65 10.69 0.76 -5.92
N ALA A 66 10.76 1.89 -6.62
CA ALA A 66 11.83 2.15 -7.59
C ALA A 66 13.20 2.27 -6.92
N GLU A 67 13.26 2.93 -5.76
CA GLU A 67 14.50 3.12 -5.00
C GLU A 67 14.97 1.85 -4.28
N THR A 68 14.05 1.06 -3.72
CA THR A 68 14.39 -0.10 -2.89
C THR A 68 14.41 -1.42 -3.66
N GLN A 69 13.77 -1.47 -4.83
CA GLN A 69 13.64 -2.67 -5.68
C GLN A 69 13.25 -3.94 -4.88
N PRO A 70 12.16 -3.90 -4.10
CA PRO A 70 11.79 -5.01 -3.24
C PRO A 70 11.25 -6.18 -4.07
N GLU A 71 11.50 -7.40 -3.60
CA GLU A 71 10.88 -8.63 -4.12
C GLU A 71 9.51 -8.87 -3.46
N VAL A 72 9.31 -8.36 -2.23
CA VAL A 72 8.06 -8.46 -1.48
C VAL A 72 7.58 -7.09 -1.06
N VAL A 73 6.30 -6.80 -1.26
CA VAL A 73 5.61 -5.64 -0.68
C VAL A 73 4.57 -6.16 0.32
N LEU A 74 4.66 -5.70 1.56
CA LEU A 74 3.79 -6.04 2.67
C LEU A 74 2.97 -4.82 3.08
N CYS A 75 1.66 -4.88 2.93
CA CYS A 75 0.73 -3.85 3.38
C CYS A 75 0.09 -4.30 4.70
N LEU A 76 0.41 -3.63 5.80
CA LEU A 76 0.02 -3.98 7.17
C LEU A 76 -1.34 -3.36 7.59
N GLY A 77 -2.39 -3.66 6.84
CA GLY A 77 -3.75 -3.20 7.16
C GLY A 77 -4.11 -1.80 6.65
N ASP A 78 -5.42 -1.55 6.64
CA ASP A 78 -6.11 -0.32 6.24
C ASP A 78 -5.59 0.22 4.89
N SER A 79 -5.43 -0.72 3.95
CA SER A 79 -4.94 -0.42 2.59
C SER A 79 -5.99 0.33 1.77
N PHE A 80 -7.27 0.04 2.00
CA PHE A 80 -8.39 0.71 1.36
C PHE A 80 -9.24 1.46 2.39
N ASP A 81 -9.82 2.59 1.99
CA ASP A 81 -10.56 3.47 2.92
C ASP A 81 -11.95 2.92 3.29
N ASP A 82 -12.58 2.16 2.39
CA ASP A 82 -13.77 1.35 2.69
C ASP A 82 -13.88 0.13 1.76
N ALA A 83 -14.83 -0.76 2.08
CA ALA A 83 -15.09 -1.95 1.29
C ALA A 83 -15.40 -1.67 -0.20
N ILE A 84 -15.99 -0.52 -0.50
CA ILE A 84 -16.35 -0.12 -1.86
C ILE A 84 -15.12 0.35 -2.61
N ALA A 85 -14.21 1.08 -1.97
CA ALA A 85 -12.95 1.54 -2.55
C ALA A 85 -12.13 0.37 -3.13
N ALA A 86 -12.13 -0.78 -2.45
CA ALA A 86 -11.51 -2.01 -2.93
C ALA A 86 -12.14 -2.60 -4.22
N THR A 87 -13.22 -2.03 -4.73
CA THR A 87 -13.82 -2.45 -6.02
C THR A 87 -14.11 -1.29 -6.95
N SER A 88 -13.82 -0.05 -6.51
CA SER A 88 -14.22 1.17 -7.19
C SER A 88 -13.07 2.16 -7.38
N LEU A 89 -11.82 1.72 -7.28
CA LEU A 89 -10.69 2.54 -7.72
C LEU A 89 -10.86 2.89 -9.20
N ASP A 90 -10.47 4.10 -9.57
CA ASP A 90 -10.49 4.48 -10.98
C ASP A 90 -9.45 3.65 -11.77
N GLU A 91 -9.65 3.59 -13.09
CA GLU A 91 -8.82 2.77 -13.98
C GLU A 91 -7.34 3.18 -13.94
N SER A 92 -7.04 4.46 -13.70
CA SER A 92 -5.67 4.97 -13.65
C SER A 92 -4.94 4.55 -12.38
N HIS A 93 -5.63 4.53 -11.24
CA HIS A 93 -5.11 4.03 -9.97
C HIS A 93 -4.92 2.52 -10.02
N LEU A 94 -5.90 1.80 -10.57
CA LEU A 94 -5.81 0.35 -10.73
C LEU A 94 -4.63 -0.04 -11.63
N SER A 95 -4.48 0.63 -12.77
CA SER A 95 -3.36 0.41 -13.70
C SER A 95 -2.01 0.71 -13.05
N THR A 96 -1.93 1.78 -12.25
CA THR A 96 -0.73 2.13 -11.48
C THR A 96 -0.39 1.06 -10.44
N LEU A 97 -1.38 0.61 -9.66
CA LEU A 97 -1.22 -0.44 -8.66
C LEU A 97 -0.76 -1.76 -9.30
N GLN A 98 -1.40 -2.19 -10.38
CA GLN A 98 -1.01 -3.40 -11.12
C GLN A 98 0.42 -3.31 -11.66
N ARG A 99 0.82 -2.13 -12.17
CA ARG A 99 2.19 -1.90 -12.68
C ARG A 99 3.24 -2.03 -11.58
N ILE A 100 3.00 -1.48 -10.39
CA ILE A 100 3.96 -1.59 -9.28
C ILE A 100 3.95 -2.99 -8.63
N GLN A 101 2.82 -3.70 -8.69
CA GLN A 101 2.71 -5.10 -8.28
C GLN A 101 3.44 -6.08 -9.20
N ALA A 102 3.54 -5.77 -10.50
CA ALA A 102 4.09 -6.67 -11.50
C ALA A 102 5.50 -7.16 -11.13
N GLY A 103 5.69 -8.49 -11.15
CA GLY A 103 6.97 -9.13 -10.85
C GLY A 103 7.33 -9.19 -9.36
N ARG A 104 6.42 -8.83 -8.46
CA ARG A 104 6.66 -8.83 -7.00
C ARG A 104 5.64 -9.69 -6.28
N ARG A 105 6.04 -10.26 -5.16
CA ARG A 105 5.09 -10.85 -4.21
C ARG A 105 4.42 -9.70 -3.46
N TRP A 106 3.10 -9.63 -3.54
CA TRP A 106 2.33 -8.61 -2.86
C TRP A 106 1.46 -9.26 -1.78
N ILE A 107 1.58 -8.79 -0.54
CA ILE A 107 0.87 -9.32 0.62
C ILE A 107 0.02 -8.21 1.22
N TRP A 108 -1.26 -8.48 1.36
CA TRP A 108 -2.21 -7.64 2.07
C TRP A 108 -2.51 -8.30 3.42
N ILE A 109 -2.12 -7.68 4.51
CA ILE A 109 -2.62 -8.04 5.84
C ILE A 109 -3.91 -7.26 6.05
N GLU A 110 -4.99 -7.94 6.42
CA GLU A 110 -6.30 -7.32 6.59
C GLU A 110 -6.31 -6.35 7.79
N GLY A 111 -6.68 -5.10 7.55
CA GLY A 111 -7.02 -4.12 8.59
C GLY A 111 -8.52 -4.07 8.88
N ASN A 112 -8.94 -3.10 9.70
CA ASN A 112 -10.35 -2.92 10.07
C ASN A 112 -11.21 -2.43 8.90
N HIS A 113 -10.61 -1.70 7.96
CA HIS A 113 -11.27 -1.14 6.79
C HIS A 113 -11.23 -2.04 5.55
N ASP A 114 -10.36 -3.05 5.55
CA ASP A 114 -10.14 -3.91 4.39
C ASP A 114 -11.25 -4.97 4.28
N PRO A 115 -11.93 -5.08 3.13
CA PRO A 115 -13.06 -5.99 2.97
C PRO A 115 -12.61 -7.42 2.66
N GLY A 116 -12.14 -8.18 3.66
CA GLY A 116 -11.82 -9.61 3.49
C GLY A 116 -11.00 -9.89 2.22
N PRO A 117 -11.24 -10.99 1.47
CA PRO A 117 -10.52 -11.25 0.22
C PRO A 117 -10.82 -10.17 -0.82
N MET A 118 -9.91 -9.20 -0.90
CA MET A 118 -9.96 -8.13 -1.87
C MET A 118 -9.61 -8.73 -3.23
N GLY A 119 -10.50 -8.65 -4.21
CA GLY A 119 -10.35 -9.28 -5.54
C GLY A 119 -9.22 -8.71 -6.42
N PHE A 120 -8.15 -8.21 -5.81
CA PHE A 120 -6.94 -7.70 -6.46
C PHE A 120 -5.85 -8.77 -6.56
N SER A 121 -4.85 -8.46 -7.39
CA SER A 121 -3.61 -9.22 -7.41
C SER A 121 -2.90 -9.14 -6.05
N GLY A 122 -2.26 -10.24 -5.65
CA GLY A 122 -1.61 -10.39 -4.35
C GLY A 122 -2.20 -11.52 -3.52
N THR A 123 -1.69 -11.67 -2.30
CA THR A 123 -2.17 -12.64 -1.31
C THR A 123 -2.72 -11.89 -0.11
N THR A 124 -4.00 -12.08 0.20
CA THR A 124 -4.63 -11.54 1.40
C THR A 124 -4.48 -12.54 2.54
N LEU A 125 -4.02 -12.08 3.71
CA LEU A 125 -3.81 -12.89 4.91
C LEU A 125 -4.32 -12.12 6.14
N ALA A 126 -4.79 -12.84 7.17
CA ALA A 126 -5.07 -12.23 8.47
C ALA A 126 -3.78 -11.95 9.26
N GLU A 127 -2.77 -12.81 9.08
CA GLU A 127 -1.45 -12.69 9.71
C GLU A 127 -0.37 -13.34 8.83
N LEU A 128 0.89 -12.92 9.00
CA LEU A 128 2.06 -13.50 8.33
C LEU A 128 3.04 -14.01 9.39
N HIS A 129 3.38 -15.31 9.33
CA HIS A 129 4.34 -15.98 10.22
C HIS A 129 5.72 -16.12 9.60
#